data_AF-A0A9E7KN17-F1
#
_entry.id   AF-A0A9E7KN17-F1
#
_cell.length_a   1.000
_cell.length_b   1.000
_cell.length_c   1.000
_cell.angle_alpha   90.00
_cell.angle_beta   90.00
_cell.angle_gamma   90.00
#
_symmetry.space_group_name_H-M   'P 1'
#
loop_
_entity.id
_entity.type
_entity.pdbx_description
1 polymer ?
#
loop_
_entity_poly.entity_id
_entity_poly.type
_entity_poly.pdbx_seq_one_letter_code
_entity_poly.pdbx_strand_id
1 'polypeptide(L)'
;MGEEYVVEEMELVLKLGLLCSQPLPEGRPSMRQVVEYLEGEAALPELSPTNLNFIFLAMLHNEGFDDYIMSYPSSMTTSSAAISGAW
;
A
#
# COMPACT_ATOMS: atom_id res chain seq x y z
N MET A 1 -23.05 22.61 5.05
CA MET A 1 -22.46 22.06 3.81
C MET A 1 -22.94 20.62 3.73
N GLY A 2 -24.06 20.40 3.04
CA GLY A 2 -24.55 19.07 2.74
C GLY A 2 -24.29 18.88 1.27
N GLU A 3 -23.10 18.41 0.94
CA GLU A 3 -22.69 18.20 -0.45
C GLU A 3 -23.19 16.80 -0.79
N GLU A 4 -24.26 16.73 -1.57
CA GLU A 4 -24.71 15.48 -2.15
C GLU A 4 -23.65 15.06 -3.17
N TYR A 5 -22.92 13.99 -2.84
CA TYR A 5 -21.91 13.45 -3.75
C TYR A 5 -22.60 12.82 -4.96
N VAL A 6 -22.03 13.06 -6.14
CA VAL A 6 -22.43 12.37 -7.36
C VAL A 6 -22.09 10.89 -7.18
N VAL A 7 -23.11 10.03 -7.21
CA VAL A 7 -22.98 8.60 -6.90
C VAL A 7 -21.91 7.95 -7.79
N GLU A 8 -21.87 8.34 -9.06
CA GLU A 8 -20.93 7.85 -10.05
C GLU A 8 -19.47 8.22 -9.71
N GLU A 9 -19.21 9.45 -9.28
CA GLU A 9 -17.87 9.89 -8.85
C GLU A 9 -17.43 9.12 -7.59
N MET A 10 -18.36 8.95 -6.64
CA MET A 10 -18.08 8.21 -5.42
C MET A 10 -17.79 6.74 -5.71
N GLU A 11 -18.56 6.12 -6.59
CA GLU A 11 -18.32 4.74 -7.02
C GLU A 11 -16.97 4.58 -7.71
N LEU A 12 -16.61 5.51 -8.60
CA LEU A 12 -15.32 5.54 -9.28
C LEU A 12 -14.16 5.62 -8.28
N VAL A 13 -14.16 6.61 -7.39
CA VAL A 13 -13.03 6.82 -6.46
C VAL A 13 -12.92 5.71 -5.43
N LEU A 14 -14.03 5.08 -5.02
CA LEU A 14 -14.00 3.94 -4.12
C LEU A 14 -13.38 2.70 -4.79
N LYS A 15 -13.79 2.39 -6.02
CA LYS A 15 -13.21 1.28 -6.79
C LYS A 15 -11.73 1.52 -7.09
N LEU A 16 -11.37 2.74 -7.47
CA LEU A 16 -9.98 3.12 -7.75
C LEU A 16 -9.11 3.08 -6.48
N GLY A 17 -9.61 3.60 -5.36
CA GLY A 17 -8.91 3.54 -4.06
C GLY A 17 -8.63 2.09 -3.63
N LEU A 18 -9.56 1.18 -3.88
CA LEU A 18 -9.36 -0.24 -3.63
C LEU A 18 -8.27 -0.86 -4.52
N LEU A 19 -8.24 -0.54 -5.82
CA LEU A 19 -7.18 -0.97 -6.73
C LEU A 19 -5.80 -0.46 -6.30
N CYS A 20 -5.71 0.82 -5.89
CA CYS A 20 -4.47 1.41 -5.38
C CYS A 20 -3.98 0.75 -4.09
N SER A 21 -4.89 0.19 -3.29
CA SER A 21 -4.60 -0.45 -2.01
C SER A 21 -4.26 -1.94 -2.13
N GLN A 22 -4.06 -2.45 -3.33
CA GLN A 22 -3.73 -3.87 -3.50
C GLN A 22 -2.41 -4.23 -2.82
N PRO A 23 -2.36 -5.38 -2.12
CA PRO A 23 -1.16 -5.78 -1.38
C PRO A 23 0.01 -6.06 -2.31
N LEU A 24 -0.26 -6.70 -3.45
CA LEU A 24 0.74 -6.96 -4.49
C LEU A 24 0.97 -5.71 -5.35
N PRO A 25 2.23 -5.24 -5.50
CA PRO A 25 2.55 -4.06 -6.30
C PRO A 25 2.07 -4.14 -7.75
N GLU A 26 2.11 -5.33 -8.36
CA GLU A 26 1.82 -5.57 -9.78
C GLU A 26 0.37 -5.30 -10.15
N GLY A 27 -0.53 -5.36 -9.18
CA GLY A 27 -1.94 -5.09 -9.42
C GLY A 27 -2.34 -3.63 -9.15
N ARG A 28 -1.45 -2.82 -8.55
CA ARG A 28 -1.68 -1.38 -8.37
C ARG A 28 -1.56 -0.67 -9.71
N PRO A 29 -2.48 0.24 -10.04
CA PRO A 29 -2.33 1.08 -11.23
C PRO A 29 -1.15 2.04 -11.08
N SER A 30 -0.51 2.38 -12.20
CA SER A 30 0.44 3.50 -12.22
C SER A 30 -0.28 4.82 -11.99
N MET A 31 0.43 5.84 -11.46
CA MET A 31 -0.16 7.17 -11.27
C MET A 31 -0.72 7.78 -12.56
N ARG A 32 -0.13 7.44 -13.72
CA ARG A 32 -0.67 7.86 -15.02
C ARG A 32 -2.06 7.27 -15.26
N GLN A 33 -2.23 5.97 -15.04
CA GLN A 33 -3.54 5.31 -15.17
C GLN A 33 -4.55 5.87 -14.17
N VAL A 34 -4.13 6.14 -12.93
CA VAL A 34 -4.99 6.77 -11.92
C VAL A 34 -5.57 8.09 -12.43
N VAL A 35 -4.75 8.94 -13.04
CA VAL A 35 -5.21 10.21 -13.63
C VAL A 35 -6.15 9.96 -14.82
N GLU A 36 -5.78 9.07 -15.75
CA GLU A 36 -6.64 8.72 -16.89
C GLU A 36 -8.03 8.20 -16.43
N TYR A 37 -8.11 7.46 -15.31
CA TYR A 37 -9.39 7.04 -14.74
C TYR A 37 -10.21 8.18 -14.11
N LEU A 38 -9.55 9.10 -13.42
CA LEU A 38 -10.21 10.26 -12.78
C LEU A 38 -10.69 11.28 -13.81
N GLU A 39 -9.98 11.44 -14.92
CA GLU A 39 -10.36 12.32 -16.03
C GLU A 39 -11.39 11.67 -16.98
N GLY A 40 -11.69 10.38 -16.79
CA GLY A 40 -12.61 9.62 -17.64
C GLY A 40 -12.03 9.26 -19.01
N GLU A 41 -10.72 9.41 -19.20
CA GLU A 41 -9.99 9.04 -20.42
C GLU A 41 -9.82 7.52 -20.56
N ALA A 42 -9.89 6.80 -19.45
CA ALA A 42 -9.87 5.34 -19.40
C ALA A 42 -10.98 4.80 -18.48
N ALA A 43 -11.49 3.60 -18.81
CA ALA A 43 -12.45 2.90 -17.97
C ALA A 43 -11.74 2.04 -16.91
N LEU A 44 -12.25 2.05 -15.68
CA LEU A 44 -11.76 1.15 -14.63
C LEU A 44 -12.01 -0.33 -15.01
N PRO A 45 -11.06 -1.23 -14.70
CA PRO A 45 -11.31 -2.66 -14.81
C PRO A 45 -12.42 -3.11 -13.86
N GLU A 46 -13.20 -4.10 -14.30
CA GLU A 46 -14.31 -4.63 -13.50
C GLU A 46 -13.79 -5.34 -12.23
N LEU A 47 -14.35 -4.97 -11.08
CA LEU A 47 -14.06 -5.60 -9.80
C LEU A 47 -15.11 -6.67 -9.50
N SER A 48 -14.84 -7.90 -9.93
CA SER A 48 -15.69 -9.04 -9.59
C SER A 48 -15.63 -9.35 -8.09
N PRO A 49 -16.68 -9.96 -7.49
CA PRO A 49 -16.65 -10.41 -6.09
C PRO A 49 -15.45 -11.32 -5.78
N THR A 50 -15.04 -12.12 -6.75
CA THR A 50 -13.86 -12.99 -6.63
C THR A 50 -12.57 -12.18 -6.50
N ASN A 51 -12.43 -11.09 -7.28
CA ASN A 51 -11.27 -10.19 -7.20
C ASN A 51 -11.20 -9.52 -5.83
N LEU A 52 -12.35 -9.08 -5.30
CA LEU A 52 -12.45 -8.46 -3.97
C LEU A 52 -12.05 -9.44 -2.87
N ASN A 53 -12.53 -10.68 -2.94
CA ASN A 53 -12.17 -11.73 -1.98
C ASN A 53 -10.66 -12.04 -2.04
N PHE A 54 -10.08 -12.09 -3.25
CA PHE A 54 -8.64 -12.27 -3.41
C PHE A 54 -7.83 -11.13 -2.78
N ILE A 55 -8.22 -9.87 -3.01
CA ILE A 55 -7.57 -8.71 -2.38
C ILE A 55 -7.67 -8.83 -0.86
N PHE A 56 -8.84 -9.14 -0.32
CA PHE A 56 -9.04 -9.31 1.12
C PHE A 56 -8.19 -10.44 1.71
N LEU A 57 -8.16 -11.61 1.07
CA LEU A 57 -7.32 -12.74 1.48
C LEU A 57 -5.83 -12.41 1.42
N ALA A 58 -5.39 -11.70 0.38
CA ALA A 58 -4.00 -11.27 0.25
C ALA A 58 -3.62 -10.22 1.30
N MET A 59 -4.56 -9.36 1.71
CA MET A 59 -4.38 -8.40 2.79
C MET A 59 -4.27 -9.09 4.16
N LEU A 60 -5.08 -10.11 4.42
CA LEU A 60 -4.92 -10.99 5.59
C LEU A 60 -3.55 -11.67 5.54
N HIS A 61 -3.22 -12.39 4.47
CA HIS A 61 -1.94 -13.10 4.37
C HIS A 61 -0.69 -12.18 4.45
N ASN A 62 -0.84 -10.87 4.29
CA ASN A 62 0.23 -9.88 4.46
C ASN A 62 0.46 -9.47 5.94
N GLU A 63 -0.21 -10.06 6.93
CA GLU A 63 0.07 -9.83 8.36
C GLU A 63 1.40 -10.43 8.87
N GLY A 64 2.37 -10.62 7.97
CA GLY A 64 3.71 -11.15 8.23
C GLY A 64 4.83 -10.22 7.76
N PHE A 65 5.02 -9.09 8.44
CA PHE A 65 6.28 -8.34 8.51
C PHE A 65 6.34 -7.75 9.94
N ASP A 66 7.27 -8.07 10.85
CA ASP A 66 8.58 -8.70 10.68
C ASP A 66 9.06 -9.25 12.04
N ASP A 67 9.46 -10.53 12.11
CA ASP A 67 10.24 -11.09 13.25
C ASP A 67 11.61 -10.39 13.38
N TYR A 68 11.99 -9.57 12.40
CA TYR A 68 13.20 -8.74 12.41
C TYR A 68 13.16 -7.58 13.43
N ILE A 69 12.00 -7.19 13.98
CA ILE A 69 11.94 -6.22 15.11
C ILE A 69 12.00 -6.93 16.47
N MET A 70 12.73 -8.05 16.59
CA MET A 70 13.02 -8.68 17.89
C MET A 70 14.51 -8.92 18.16
N SER A 71 15.43 -8.36 17.36
CA SER A 71 16.88 -8.51 17.61
C SER A 71 17.73 -7.26 17.32
N TYR A 72 17.23 -6.06 17.64
CA TYR A 72 18.14 -4.93 17.90
C TYR A 72 18.23 -4.73 19.41
N PRO A 73 19.31 -5.21 20.08
CA PRO A 73 19.55 -4.82 21.45
C PRO A 73 19.87 -3.32 21.45
N SER A 74 18.90 -2.51 21.86
CA SER A 74 19.08 -1.09 22.16
C SER A 74 20.18 -0.94 23.22
N SER A 75 21.43 -0.74 22.79
CA SER A 75 22.54 -0.36 23.66
C SER A 75 22.90 1.09 23.36
N MET A 76 22.32 1.99 24.15
CA MET A 76 22.64 3.41 24.14
C MET A 76 23.87 3.66 25.03
N THR A 77 24.96 4.10 24.39
CA THR A 77 26.13 4.88 24.86
C THR A 77 26.71 4.63 26.26
N THR A 78 27.99 4.25 26.32
CA THR A 78 28.97 4.84 27.27
C THR A 78 30.37 4.78 26.67
N SER A 79 31.07 5.91 26.81
CA SER A 79 32.39 6.29 26.30
C SER A 79 33.57 5.41 26.77
N SER A 80 34.57 5.20 25.91
CA SER A 80 35.95 5.73 26.05
C SER A 80 37.03 4.88 25.35
N ALA A 81 38.01 5.62 24.81
CA ALA A 81 39.41 5.23 24.55
C ALA A 81 39.76 4.35 23.31
N ALA A 82 40.85 4.79 22.68
CA ALA A 82 41.44 4.36 21.41
C ALA A 82 42.27 3.07 21.49
N ILE A 83 42.81 2.67 20.32
CA ILE A 83 44.10 1.97 19.99
C ILE A 83 43.78 0.94 18.87
N SER A 84 44.06 1.24 17.59
CA SER A 84 45.32 1.04 16.83
C SER A 84 45.59 -0.39 16.35
N GLY A 85 45.91 -0.53 15.06
CA GLY A 85 46.59 -1.69 14.42
C GLY A 85 45.63 -2.73 13.83
N ALA A 86 45.53 -2.88 12.50
CA ALA A 86 46.42 -3.69 11.64
C ALA A 86 46.50 -5.15 12.10
N TRP A 87 46.08 -6.10 11.26
CA TRP A 87 46.91 -6.99 10.43
C TRP A 87 46.05 -7.57 9.30
#